data_AF-L8H1M1-F1
#
_entry.id   AF-L8H1M1-F1
#
_cell.length_a   1.000
_cell.length_b   1.000
_cell.length_c   1.000
_cell.angle_alpha   90.00
_cell.angle_beta   90.00
_cell.angle_gamma   90.00
#
_symmetry.space_group_name_H-M   'P 1'
#
loop_
_entity.id
_entity.type
_entity.pdbx_description
1 polymer ?
#
loop_
_entity_poly.entity_id
_entity_poly.type
_entity_poly.pdbx_seq_one_letter_code
_entity_poly.pdbx_strand_id
1 'polypeptide(L)'
;MCSDFVNQTLSRDNALARLKRAIDFNSEEVVLKCLLITARNFSHASLGKADYTFLPVDIFMLLLHHRYLAVKSEQHLFNTVCTYVEAHRDDLTEEQINELMEAVRFRWLSYEQLEEAARNALVPRHLLVEALMAILRDQKYPDLKPLHEDNPRLQERVSYGIEFEYQSGVENNDIFWWIGTNSGTDSWQNPGLCGRIKDVPASWVQLDLGPNRAVVPTFYTVRHGGTFKADSLRTWDFQGSVDGTGWSLLRRHVNDESLNDLFATHTWPIEGQTKAYRLFRILQTGHNSSNHNFLVLSGLELYGALYEGNIEEINRDLHDAHLAYS
;
A
#
# COMPACT_ATOMS: atom_id res chain seq x y z
N MET A 1 4.41 33.75 -1.67
CA MET A 1 3.05 34.03 -2.22
C MET A 1 2.67 33.06 -3.35
N CYS A 2 3.40 32.98 -4.48
CA CYS A 2 3.13 31.95 -5.50
C CYS A 2 3.52 30.53 -5.05
N SER A 3 4.65 30.35 -4.36
CA SER A 3 5.07 29.06 -3.80
C SER A 3 4.06 28.53 -2.77
N ASP A 4 3.58 29.39 -1.87
CA ASP A 4 2.60 29.03 -0.83
C ASP A 4 1.24 28.64 -1.41
N PHE A 5 0.78 29.35 -2.46
CA PHE A 5 -0.45 29.00 -3.18
C PHE A 5 -0.31 27.69 -3.97
N VAL A 6 0.86 27.45 -4.58
CA VAL A 6 1.16 26.18 -5.24
C VAL A 6 1.17 25.03 -4.23
N ASN A 7 1.74 25.23 -3.05
CA ASN A 7 1.73 24.25 -1.97
C ASN A 7 0.30 23.91 -1.49
N GLN A 8 -0.61 24.89 -1.41
CA GLN A 8 -1.99 24.69 -0.94
C GLN A 8 -2.93 24.04 -1.97
N THR A 9 -2.54 23.99 -3.25
CA THR A 9 -3.41 23.52 -4.33
C THR A 9 -2.82 22.33 -5.10
N LEU A 10 -1.71 21.76 -4.60
CA LEU A 10 -1.03 20.63 -5.21
C LEU A 10 -1.85 19.35 -4.97
N SER A 11 -2.31 18.73 -6.04
CA SER A 11 -3.10 17.49 -6.01
C SER A 11 -2.56 16.48 -7.01
N ARG A 12 -2.91 15.20 -6.82
CA ARG A 12 -2.48 14.10 -7.70
C ARG A 12 -2.74 14.37 -9.20
N ASP A 13 -3.84 15.04 -9.53
CA ASP A 13 -4.25 15.28 -10.92
C ASP A 13 -3.56 16.48 -11.57
N ASN A 14 -2.98 17.39 -10.77
CA ASN A 14 -2.28 18.56 -11.28
C ASN A 14 -0.76 18.52 -11.07
N ALA A 15 -0.26 17.44 -10.44
CA ALA A 15 1.15 17.26 -10.10
C ALA A 15 2.08 17.39 -11.32
N LEU A 16 1.79 16.71 -12.43
CA LEU A 16 2.63 16.78 -13.64
C LEU A 16 2.57 18.14 -14.35
N ALA A 17 1.38 18.75 -14.45
CA ALA A 17 1.24 20.07 -15.06
C ALA A 17 2.00 21.15 -14.25
N ARG A 18 2.03 21.00 -12.92
CA ARG A 18 2.80 21.86 -12.03
C ARG A 18 4.28 21.55 -12.05
N LEU A 19 4.65 20.28 -12.16
CA LEU A 19 6.05 19.87 -12.33
C LEU A 19 6.64 20.51 -13.58
N LYS A 20 5.92 20.48 -14.72
CA LYS A 20 6.33 21.14 -15.96
C LYS A 20 6.60 22.64 -15.74
N ARG A 21 5.65 23.36 -15.15
CA ARG A 21 5.84 24.79 -14.84
C ARG A 21 6.97 25.04 -13.84
N ALA A 22 7.13 24.18 -12.83
CA ALA A 22 8.18 24.34 -11.82
C ALA A 22 9.58 24.18 -12.42
N ILE A 23 9.72 23.32 -13.42
CA ILE A 23 10.95 23.18 -14.22
C ILE A 23 11.19 24.46 -15.03
N ASP A 24 10.16 24.98 -15.72
CA ASP A 24 10.27 26.22 -16.50
C ASP A 24 10.69 27.43 -15.65
N PHE A 25 10.26 27.49 -14.39
CA PHE A 25 10.59 28.57 -13.44
C PHE A 25 11.80 28.27 -12.54
N ASN A 26 12.48 27.15 -12.74
CA ASN A 26 13.65 26.70 -11.97
C ASN A 26 13.45 26.72 -10.44
N SER A 27 12.30 26.24 -9.96
CA SER A 27 11.94 26.25 -8.54
C SER A 27 12.16 24.87 -7.88
N GLU A 28 13.35 24.65 -7.33
CA GLU A 28 13.77 23.36 -6.75
C GLU A 28 12.81 22.82 -5.67
N GLU A 29 12.34 23.67 -4.76
CA GLU A 29 11.45 23.25 -3.65
C GLU A 29 10.11 22.69 -4.18
N VAL A 30 9.57 23.32 -5.21
CA VAL A 30 8.30 22.90 -5.84
C VAL A 30 8.51 21.64 -6.67
N VAL A 31 9.66 21.52 -7.36
CA VAL A 31 10.02 20.32 -8.12
C VAL A 31 10.08 19.10 -7.20
N LEU A 32 10.77 19.17 -6.06
CA LEU A 32 10.89 18.05 -5.11
C LEU A 32 9.53 17.61 -4.55
N LYS A 33 8.64 18.57 -4.23
CA LYS A 33 7.28 18.26 -3.74
C LYS A 33 6.40 17.64 -4.81
N CYS A 34 6.43 18.18 -6.03
CA CYS A 34 5.73 17.60 -7.17
C CYS A 34 6.23 16.18 -7.47
N LEU A 35 7.56 15.97 -7.44
CA LEU A 35 8.16 14.65 -7.60
C LEU A 35 7.70 13.65 -6.53
N LEU A 36 7.65 14.05 -5.26
CA LEU A 36 7.15 13.20 -4.18
C LEU A 36 5.71 12.74 -4.45
N ILE A 37 4.83 13.66 -4.86
CA ILE A 37 3.42 13.33 -5.14
C ILE A 37 3.30 12.47 -6.38
N THR A 38 4.04 12.78 -7.44
CA THR A 38 4.07 11.97 -8.67
C THR A 38 4.60 10.57 -8.37
N ALA A 39 5.67 10.43 -7.60
CA ALA A 39 6.25 9.14 -7.22
C ALA A 39 5.24 8.29 -6.43
N ARG A 40 4.59 8.87 -5.41
CA ARG A 40 3.58 8.18 -4.59
C ARG A 40 2.34 7.76 -5.37
N ASN A 41 2.04 8.44 -6.48
CA ASN A 41 0.84 8.20 -7.27
C ASN A 41 1.17 7.70 -8.70
N PHE A 42 2.38 7.22 -8.95
CA PHE A 42 2.83 6.84 -10.30
C PHE A 42 1.90 5.82 -10.98
N SER A 43 1.37 4.87 -10.20
CA SER A 43 0.41 3.85 -10.69
C SER A 43 -1.06 4.28 -10.74
N HIS A 44 -1.37 5.53 -10.37
CA HIS A 44 -2.73 6.05 -10.39
C HIS A 44 -3.21 6.25 -11.84
N ALA A 45 -4.50 6.09 -12.12
CA ALA A 45 -5.05 6.15 -13.49
C ALA A 45 -4.68 7.43 -14.26
N SER A 46 -4.62 8.58 -13.57
CA SER A 46 -4.24 9.87 -14.16
C SER A 46 -2.74 10.03 -14.44
N LEU A 47 -1.87 9.34 -13.71
CA LEU A 47 -0.42 9.46 -13.83
C LEU A 47 0.24 8.27 -14.53
N GLY A 48 -0.34 7.07 -14.47
CA GLY A 48 0.17 5.90 -15.18
C GLY A 48 0.09 6.05 -16.69
N LYS A 49 -0.95 6.72 -17.21
CA LYS A 49 -1.06 7.01 -18.65
C LYS A 49 -0.46 8.35 -19.05
N ALA A 50 0.18 9.05 -18.13
CA ALA A 50 0.70 10.37 -18.42
C ALA A 50 1.98 10.29 -19.25
N ASP A 51 2.20 11.35 -20.02
CA ASP A 51 3.41 11.51 -20.81
C ASP A 51 4.53 12.09 -19.93
N TYR A 52 5.61 11.32 -19.75
CA TYR A 52 6.80 11.73 -18.98
C TYR A 52 7.92 12.27 -19.87
N THR A 53 7.75 12.28 -21.20
CA THR A 53 8.80 12.69 -22.15
C THR A 53 9.17 14.18 -22.03
N PHE A 54 8.35 15.01 -21.39
CA PHE A 54 8.71 16.41 -21.15
C PHE A 54 9.76 16.59 -20.03
N LEU A 55 10.07 15.55 -19.26
CA LEU A 55 10.98 15.64 -18.13
C LEU A 55 12.44 15.60 -18.58
N PRO A 56 13.31 16.47 -18.05
CA PRO A 56 14.75 16.32 -18.14
C PRO A 56 15.20 14.97 -17.56
N VAL A 57 16.27 14.40 -18.11
CA VAL A 57 16.80 13.08 -17.73
C VAL A 57 17.07 12.99 -16.23
N ASP A 58 17.70 14.02 -15.65
CA ASP A 58 18.02 14.07 -14.22
C ASP A 58 16.77 14.00 -13.34
N ILE A 59 15.68 14.66 -13.75
CA ILE A 59 14.41 14.71 -13.02
C ILE A 59 13.66 13.38 -13.16
N PHE A 60 13.69 12.78 -14.35
CA PHE A 60 13.10 11.46 -14.56
C PHE A 60 13.86 10.38 -13.77
N MET A 61 15.18 10.46 -13.74
CA MET A 61 16.03 9.60 -12.92
C MET A 61 15.75 9.75 -11.42
N LEU A 62 15.60 10.99 -10.94
CA LEU A 62 15.19 11.29 -9.56
C LEU A 62 13.82 10.70 -9.23
N LEU A 63 12.87 10.73 -10.18
CA LEU A 63 11.55 10.12 -10.02
C LEU A 63 11.66 8.60 -9.88
N LEU A 64 12.42 7.94 -10.76
CA LEU A 64 12.56 6.48 -10.79
C LEU A 64 13.29 5.91 -9.57
N HIS A 65 14.29 6.63 -9.06
CA HIS A 65 15.04 6.27 -7.85
C HIS A 65 14.37 6.77 -6.56
N HIS A 66 13.20 7.40 -6.67
CA HIS A 66 12.53 7.95 -5.50
C HIS A 66 12.09 6.82 -4.55
N ARG A 67 12.44 6.95 -3.26
CA ARG A 67 12.14 5.96 -2.22
C ARG A 67 10.66 5.56 -2.16
N TYR A 68 9.77 6.50 -2.47
CA TYR A 68 8.31 6.33 -2.42
C TYR A 68 7.64 6.06 -3.79
N LEU A 69 8.40 5.61 -4.80
CA LEU A 69 7.83 5.30 -6.11
C LEU A 69 6.85 4.11 -6.03
N ALA A 70 5.55 4.39 -6.23
CA ALA A 70 4.48 3.42 -6.16
C ALA A 70 4.22 2.78 -7.54
N VAL A 71 4.72 1.57 -7.75
CA VAL A 71 4.59 0.80 -8.99
C VAL A 71 3.75 -0.46 -8.74
N LYS A 72 2.58 -0.55 -9.38
CA LYS A 72 1.66 -1.70 -9.32
C LYS A 72 2.07 -2.81 -10.29
N SER A 73 2.72 -2.45 -11.39
CA SER A 73 3.16 -3.37 -12.44
C SER A 73 4.53 -2.93 -12.96
N GLU A 74 5.56 -3.76 -12.79
CA GLU A 74 6.89 -3.50 -13.36
C GLU A 74 6.85 -3.43 -14.88
N GLN A 75 5.93 -4.14 -15.54
CA GLN A 75 5.74 -4.03 -16.99
C GLN A 75 5.32 -2.62 -17.39
N HIS A 76 4.46 -2.00 -16.60
CA HIS A 76 4.02 -0.65 -16.90
C HIS A 76 5.20 0.33 -16.79
N LEU A 77 5.99 0.21 -15.72
CA LEU A 77 7.21 0.99 -15.56
C LEU A 77 8.20 0.76 -16.72
N PHE A 78 8.41 -0.50 -17.11
CA PHE A 78 9.26 -0.87 -18.23
C PHE A 78 8.82 -0.20 -19.54
N ASN A 79 7.53 -0.25 -19.84
CA ASN A 79 6.98 0.40 -21.03
C ASN A 79 7.18 1.92 -20.98
N THR A 80 6.94 2.56 -19.83
CA THR A 80 7.16 4.00 -19.65
C THR A 80 8.62 4.38 -19.86
N VAL A 81 9.56 3.61 -19.31
CA VAL A 81 11.00 3.81 -19.51
C VAL A 81 11.37 3.63 -20.99
N CYS A 82 10.87 2.59 -21.66
CA CYS A 82 11.11 2.39 -23.09
C CYS A 82 10.60 3.57 -23.92
N THR A 83 9.36 4.03 -23.69
CA THR A 83 8.80 5.21 -24.38
C THR A 83 9.64 6.46 -24.14
N TYR A 84 10.14 6.66 -22.91
CA TYR A 84 11.00 7.79 -22.60
C TYR A 84 12.35 7.73 -23.33
N VAL A 85 12.99 6.56 -23.35
CA VAL A 85 14.27 6.34 -24.05
C VAL A 85 14.11 6.48 -25.56
N GLU A 86 13.02 5.98 -26.13
CA GLU A 86 12.72 6.15 -27.56
C GLU A 86 12.53 7.63 -27.95
N ALA A 87 11.90 8.42 -27.07
CA ALA A 87 11.69 9.84 -27.30
C ALA A 87 12.99 10.67 -27.22
N HIS A 88 13.99 10.23 -26.45
CA HIS A 88 15.27 10.92 -26.24
C HIS A 88 16.47 10.13 -26.76
N ARG A 89 16.25 9.30 -27.78
CA ARG A 89 17.26 8.36 -28.28
C ARG A 89 18.56 9.03 -28.71
N ASP A 90 18.46 10.25 -29.24
CA ASP A 90 19.59 11.01 -29.76
C ASP A 90 20.33 11.81 -28.65
N ASP A 91 19.69 12.02 -27.50
CA ASP A 91 20.22 12.84 -26.40
C ASP A 91 20.77 12.00 -25.24
N LEU A 92 20.41 10.71 -25.16
CA LEU A 92 20.80 9.80 -24.08
C LEU A 92 22.09 9.03 -24.40
N THR A 93 22.97 8.96 -23.41
CA THR A 93 24.15 8.07 -23.44
C THR A 93 23.76 6.62 -23.10
N GLU A 94 24.57 5.64 -23.53
CA GLU A 94 24.38 4.23 -23.15
C GLU A 94 24.38 4.03 -21.63
N GLU A 95 25.19 4.80 -20.90
CA GLU A 95 25.26 4.78 -19.44
C GLU A 95 23.94 5.23 -18.81
N GLN A 96 23.35 6.33 -19.28
CA GLN A 96 22.05 6.80 -18.80
C GLN A 96 20.92 5.82 -19.12
N ILE A 97 20.95 5.16 -20.29
CA ILE A 97 19.99 4.12 -20.65
C ILE A 97 20.11 2.93 -19.68
N ASN A 98 21.33 2.53 -19.34
CA ASN A 98 21.55 1.45 -18.37
C ASN A 98 20.98 1.82 -17.00
N GLU A 99 21.26 3.02 -16.49
CA GLU A 99 20.74 3.47 -15.19
C GLU A 99 19.20 3.58 -15.18
N LEU A 100 18.59 4.02 -16.28
CA LEU A 100 17.13 4.03 -16.44
C LEU A 100 16.55 2.61 -16.40
N MET A 101 17.22 1.65 -17.05
CA MET A 101 16.80 0.24 -17.06
C MET A 101 17.04 -0.44 -15.71
N GLU A 102 18.04 -0.03 -14.94
CA GLU A 102 18.29 -0.52 -13.58
C GLU A 102 17.15 -0.20 -12.61
N ALA A 103 16.37 0.85 -12.88
CA ALA A 103 15.20 1.19 -12.07
C ALA A 103 14.06 0.17 -12.22
N VAL A 104 14.04 -0.62 -13.29
CA VAL A 104 13.04 -1.66 -13.57
C VAL A 104 13.45 -2.97 -12.91
N ARG A 105 12.53 -3.59 -12.14
CA ARG A 105 12.81 -4.84 -11.44
C ARG A 105 12.36 -6.04 -12.27
N PHE A 106 13.18 -6.44 -13.23
CA PHE A 106 12.90 -7.54 -14.16
C PHE A 106 12.53 -8.86 -13.48
N ARG A 107 13.00 -9.10 -12.26
CA ARG A 107 12.65 -10.27 -11.43
C ARG A 107 11.14 -10.46 -11.25
N TRP A 108 10.36 -9.39 -11.25
CA TRP A 108 8.91 -9.42 -11.00
C TRP A 108 8.08 -9.37 -12.28
N LEU A 109 8.71 -9.53 -13.44
CA LEU A 109 8.02 -9.68 -14.73
C LEU A 109 7.59 -11.14 -14.95
N SER A 110 6.49 -11.32 -15.69
CA SER A 110 6.05 -12.64 -16.15
C SER A 110 6.99 -13.19 -17.24
N TYR A 111 6.83 -14.47 -17.58
CA TYR A 111 7.59 -15.08 -18.67
C TYR A 111 7.42 -14.33 -20.00
N GLU A 112 6.17 -13.99 -20.37
CA GLU A 112 5.86 -13.28 -21.63
C GLU A 112 6.52 -11.89 -21.65
N GLN A 113 6.52 -11.21 -20.50
CA GLN A 113 7.12 -9.89 -20.31
C GLN A 113 8.65 -9.93 -20.34
N LEU A 114 9.27 -10.96 -19.74
CA LEU A 114 10.70 -11.19 -19.83
C LEU A 114 11.14 -11.52 -21.26
N GLU A 115 10.33 -12.27 -21.99
CA GLU A 115 10.60 -12.57 -23.40
C GLU A 115 10.55 -11.30 -24.26
N GLU A 116 9.59 -10.41 -24.00
CA GLU A 116 9.53 -9.08 -24.62
C GLU A 116 10.77 -8.25 -24.27
N ALA A 117 11.14 -8.17 -22.99
CA ALA A 117 12.32 -7.45 -22.54
C ALA A 117 13.62 -8.02 -23.16
N ALA A 118 13.72 -9.34 -23.34
CA ALA A 118 14.88 -9.99 -23.95
C ALA A 118 15.03 -9.71 -25.45
N ARG A 119 13.93 -9.40 -26.15
CA ARG A 119 13.96 -8.99 -27.56
C ARG A 119 14.30 -7.51 -27.73
N ASN A 120 14.15 -6.71 -26.67
CA ASN A 120 14.45 -5.29 -26.72
C ASN A 120 15.96 -5.04 -26.57
N ALA A 121 16.56 -4.44 -27.60
CA ALA A 121 18.00 -4.14 -27.63
C ALA A 121 18.44 -3.11 -26.58
N LEU A 122 17.50 -2.34 -26.02
CA LEU A 122 17.76 -1.35 -24.97
C LEU A 122 18.00 -2.00 -23.61
N VAL A 123 17.61 -3.26 -23.41
CA VAL A 123 17.69 -3.93 -22.11
C VAL A 123 19.07 -4.57 -21.93
N PRO A 124 19.85 -4.17 -20.90
CA PRO A 124 21.14 -4.79 -20.63
C PRO A 124 20.97 -6.26 -20.23
N ARG A 125 21.68 -7.15 -20.94
CA ARG A 125 21.58 -8.61 -20.72
C ARG A 125 21.92 -9.03 -19.29
N HIS A 126 22.80 -8.30 -18.62
CA HIS A 126 23.20 -8.61 -17.25
C HIS A 126 22.03 -8.47 -16.25
N LEU A 127 21.09 -7.54 -16.47
CA LEU A 127 19.89 -7.37 -15.63
C LEU A 127 18.92 -8.55 -15.77
N LEU A 128 18.76 -9.04 -17.01
CA LEU A 128 17.94 -10.24 -17.27
C LEU A 128 18.56 -11.49 -16.65
N VAL A 129 19.88 -11.66 -16.79
CA VAL A 129 20.58 -12.80 -16.17
C VAL A 129 20.48 -12.74 -14.65
N GLU A 130 20.68 -11.56 -14.03
CA GLU A 130 20.52 -11.33 -12.59
C GLU A 130 19.11 -11.73 -12.12
N ALA A 131 18.07 -11.26 -12.83
CA ALA A 131 16.68 -11.59 -12.54
C ALA A 131 16.40 -13.09 -12.64
N LEU A 132 16.82 -13.73 -13.74
CA LEU A 132 16.61 -15.16 -13.98
C LEU A 132 17.35 -16.04 -12.96
N MET A 133 18.58 -15.66 -12.60
CA MET A 133 19.35 -16.36 -11.57
C MET A 133 18.66 -16.29 -10.21
N ALA A 134 18.10 -15.13 -9.87
CA ALA A 134 17.36 -14.95 -8.64
C ALA A 134 16.06 -15.78 -8.62
N ILE A 135 15.31 -15.79 -9.73
CA ILE A 135 14.10 -16.62 -9.89
C ILE A 135 14.44 -18.12 -9.75
N LEU A 136 15.48 -18.58 -10.46
CA LEU A 136 15.91 -19.98 -10.45
C LEU A 136 16.38 -20.43 -9.06
N ARG A 137 17.08 -19.56 -8.33
CA ARG A 137 17.52 -19.85 -6.96
C ARG A 137 16.33 -20.11 -6.06
N ASP A 138 15.33 -19.24 -6.08
CA ASP A 138 14.17 -19.38 -5.17
C ASP A 138 13.30 -20.59 -5.53
N GLN A 139 13.23 -20.93 -6.82
CA GLN A 139 12.60 -22.17 -7.27
C GLN A 139 13.33 -23.42 -6.79
N LYS A 140 14.67 -23.41 -6.80
CA LYS A 140 15.49 -24.57 -6.39
C LYS A 140 15.70 -24.68 -4.89
N TYR A 141 15.65 -23.57 -4.17
CA TYR A 141 16.00 -23.48 -2.75
C TYR A 141 14.99 -22.62 -1.97
N PRO A 142 13.73 -23.09 -1.84
CA PRO A 142 12.66 -22.31 -1.20
C PRO A 142 12.92 -22.02 0.29
N ASP A 143 13.72 -22.86 0.97
CA ASP A 143 14.02 -22.72 2.39
C ASP A 143 15.15 -21.73 2.70
N LEU A 144 15.84 -21.20 1.68
CA LEU A 144 16.88 -20.20 1.88
C LEU A 144 16.25 -18.85 2.21
N LYS A 145 16.87 -18.11 3.13
CA LYS A 145 16.54 -16.69 3.32
C LYS A 145 16.60 -15.98 1.96
N PRO A 146 15.61 -15.15 1.65
CA PRO A 146 15.57 -14.52 0.35
C PRO A 146 16.76 -13.55 0.22
N LEU A 147 17.23 -13.35 -1.01
CA LEU A 147 18.49 -12.64 -1.37
C LEU A 147 18.45 -11.13 -1.08
N HIS A 148 17.52 -10.71 -0.23
CA HIS A 148 16.92 -9.39 -0.20
C HIS A 148 17.66 -8.35 0.64
N GLU A 149 18.77 -8.65 1.31
CA GLU A 149 19.33 -7.65 2.24
C GLU A 149 20.10 -6.53 1.53
N ASP A 150 20.78 -6.82 0.41
CA ASP A 150 21.73 -5.84 -0.17
C ASP A 150 21.34 -5.25 -1.54
N ASN A 151 20.40 -5.85 -2.28
CA ASN A 151 20.08 -5.42 -3.65
C ASN A 151 18.60 -5.01 -3.84
N PRO A 152 18.32 -3.70 -3.95
CA PRO A 152 16.96 -3.17 -4.16
C PRO A 152 16.25 -3.71 -5.41
N ARG A 153 16.97 -4.11 -6.46
CA ARG A 153 16.37 -4.63 -7.71
C ARG A 153 15.73 -6.01 -7.52
N LEU A 154 16.22 -6.77 -6.54
CA LEU A 154 15.73 -8.11 -6.23
C LEU A 154 14.60 -8.11 -5.20
N GLN A 155 14.42 -7.00 -4.48
CA GLN A 155 13.37 -6.83 -3.48
C GLN A 155 12.01 -6.57 -4.15
N GLU A 156 10.93 -6.96 -3.48
CA GLU A 156 9.59 -6.47 -3.85
C GLU A 156 9.52 -4.97 -3.57
N ARG A 157 8.72 -4.22 -4.36
CA ARG A 157 8.50 -2.82 -4.02
C ARG A 157 7.62 -2.75 -2.78
N VAL A 158 8.01 -1.91 -1.82
CA VAL A 158 7.14 -1.61 -0.69
C VAL A 158 5.89 -0.94 -1.27
N SER A 159 4.74 -1.62 -1.15
CA SER A 159 3.45 -1.04 -1.51
C SER A 159 3.18 0.10 -0.54
N TYR A 160 3.34 1.34 -0.99
CA TYR A 160 2.94 2.49 -0.22
C TYR A 160 1.43 2.64 -0.35
N GLY A 161 0.73 2.64 0.78
CA GLY A 161 -0.71 2.86 0.83
C GLY A 161 -1.07 4.17 0.13
N ILE A 162 -2.17 4.14 -0.63
CA ILE A 162 -2.79 5.35 -1.18
C ILE A 162 -3.33 6.15 0.02
N GLU A 163 -2.92 7.41 0.13
CA GLU A 163 -3.40 8.30 1.17
C GLU A 163 -4.70 8.95 0.71
N PHE A 164 -5.78 8.67 1.44
CA PHE A 164 -7.10 9.25 1.20
C PHE A 164 -7.28 10.44 2.15
N GLU A 165 -7.02 11.65 1.66
CA GLU A 165 -7.26 12.86 2.43
C GLU A 165 -8.76 13.13 2.53
N TYR A 166 -9.26 13.30 3.76
CA TYR A 166 -10.64 13.69 4.01
C TYR A 166 -10.91 15.08 3.42
N GLN A 167 -11.84 15.17 2.48
CA GLN A 167 -12.34 16.42 1.92
C GLN A 167 -13.83 16.58 2.24
N SER A 168 -14.15 17.56 3.09
CA SER A 168 -15.53 17.93 3.42
C SER A 168 -16.33 18.25 2.15
N GLY A 169 -17.48 17.59 1.96
CA GLY A 169 -18.38 17.83 0.83
C GLY A 169 -18.08 17.04 -0.44
N VAL A 170 -17.04 16.18 -0.45
CA VAL A 170 -16.75 15.27 -1.57
C VAL A 170 -17.16 13.85 -1.18
N GLU A 171 -18.30 13.40 -1.70
CA GLU A 171 -18.86 12.05 -1.45
C GLU A 171 -18.02 10.91 -2.06
N ASN A 172 -17.07 11.24 -2.95
CA ASN A 172 -16.42 10.31 -3.87
C ASN A 172 -14.91 10.13 -3.64
N ASN A 173 -14.41 10.37 -2.43
CA ASN A 173 -12.97 10.34 -2.17
C ASN A 173 -12.56 9.34 -1.07
N ASP A 174 -13.42 8.37 -0.77
CA ASP A 174 -13.13 7.30 0.19
C ASP A 174 -12.59 6.02 -0.47
N ILE A 175 -12.07 5.12 0.37
CA ILE A 175 -11.51 3.83 -0.04
C ILE A 175 -12.56 2.96 -0.76
N PHE A 176 -13.83 2.99 -0.34
CA PHE A 176 -14.87 2.16 -0.92
C PHE A 176 -15.29 2.65 -2.30
N TRP A 177 -15.34 3.96 -2.51
CA TRP A 177 -15.53 4.58 -3.81
C TRP A 177 -14.38 4.21 -4.74
N TRP A 178 -13.15 4.28 -4.25
CA TRP A 178 -11.96 3.91 -5.02
C TRP A 178 -11.98 2.45 -5.46
N ILE A 179 -12.32 1.51 -4.57
CA ILE A 179 -12.44 0.09 -4.91
C ILE A 179 -13.63 -0.13 -5.86
N GLY A 180 -14.76 0.55 -5.62
CA GLY A 180 -16.00 0.40 -6.39
C GLY A 180 -15.91 0.92 -7.82
N THR A 181 -15.05 1.90 -8.06
CA THR A 181 -14.76 2.48 -9.39
C THR A 181 -13.55 1.88 -10.07
N ASN A 182 -12.97 0.79 -9.53
CA ASN A 182 -11.73 0.21 -10.05
C ASN A 182 -10.59 1.22 -10.14
N SER A 183 -10.29 1.90 -9.03
CA SER A 183 -9.28 2.96 -9.02
C SER A 183 -9.66 4.16 -9.90
N GLY A 184 -10.94 4.55 -9.91
CA GLY A 184 -11.46 5.69 -10.66
C GLY A 184 -11.61 5.50 -12.17
N THR A 185 -11.48 4.27 -12.68
CA THR A 185 -11.58 3.99 -14.12
C THR A 185 -13.00 3.68 -14.59
N ASP A 186 -13.86 3.23 -13.68
CA ASP A 186 -15.21 2.77 -13.97
C ASP A 186 -16.25 3.60 -13.20
N SER A 187 -17.51 3.54 -13.63
CA SER A 187 -18.61 4.04 -12.80
C SER A 187 -18.67 3.28 -11.48
N TRP A 188 -19.09 3.95 -10.41
CA TRP A 188 -19.17 3.31 -9.10
C TRP A 188 -20.11 2.11 -9.15
N GLN A 189 -19.58 0.96 -8.77
CA GLN A 189 -20.35 -0.23 -8.48
C GLN A 189 -19.95 -0.72 -7.10
N ASN A 190 -20.91 -1.28 -6.37
CA ASN A 190 -20.62 -1.86 -5.06
C ASN A 190 -19.45 -2.88 -5.20
N PRO A 191 -18.35 -2.71 -4.46
CA PRO A 191 -17.17 -3.59 -4.50
C PRO A 191 -17.45 -5.09 -4.34
N GLY A 192 -18.46 -5.45 -3.55
CA GLY A 192 -18.89 -6.83 -3.36
C GLY A 192 -19.65 -7.39 -4.56
N LEU A 193 -20.45 -6.56 -5.25
CA LEU A 193 -21.22 -6.98 -6.43
C LEU A 193 -20.36 -7.13 -7.68
N CYS A 194 -19.29 -6.33 -7.82
CA CYS A 194 -18.34 -6.46 -8.92
C CYS A 194 -17.24 -7.51 -8.67
N GLY A 195 -17.36 -8.32 -7.61
CA GLY A 195 -16.42 -9.40 -7.28
C GLY A 195 -15.03 -8.92 -6.87
N ARG A 196 -14.87 -7.61 -6.60
CA ARG A 196 -13.61 -7.00 -6.16
C ARG A 196 -13.36 -7.23 -4.67
N ILE A 197 -14.44 -7.43 -3.92
CA ILE A 197 -14.42 -8.07 -2.59
C ILE A 197 -15.07 -9.45 -2.76
N LYS A 198 -14.35 -10.50 -2.35
CA LYS A 198 -14.86 -11.87 -2.47
C LYS A 198 -15.75 -12.20 -1.27
N ASP A 199 -16.92 -12.77 -1.51
CA ASP A 199 -17.78 -13.36 -0.49
C ASP A 199 -17.24 -14.76 -0.12
N VAL A 200 -16.16 -14.79 0.65
CA VAL A 200 -15.52 -16.03 1.12
C VAL A 200 -15.64 -16.13 2.64
N PRO A 201 -15.91 -17.33 3.19
CA PRO A 201 -15.79 -17.56 4.62
C PRO A 201 -14.41 -17.13 5.13
N ALA A 202 -14.35 -16.65 6.37
CA ALA A 202 -13.11 -16.14 6.98
C ALA A 202 -12.54 -14.86 6.35
N SER A 203 -13.39 -13.99 5.77
CA SER A 203 -12.98 -12.63 5.39
C SER A 203 -12.46 -11.84 6.58
N TRP A 204 -11.45 -11.01 6.36
CA TRP A 204 -10.83 -10.21 7.41
C TRP A 204 -10.40 -8.82 6.94
N VAL A 205 -10.29 -7.90 7.88
CA VAL A 205 -9.59 -6.63 7.72
C VAL A 205 -8.48 -6.55 8.76
N GLN A 206 -7.32 -6.02 8.37
CA GLN A 206 -6.14 -5.91 9.23
C GLN A 206 -5.67 -4.47 9.33
N LEU A 207 -5.20 -4.11 10.51
CA LEU A 207 -4.42 -2.91 10.82
C LEU A 207 -2.99 -3.35 11.14
N ASP A 208 -2.01 -2.77 10.45
CA ASP A 208 -0.58 -2.91 10.79
C ASP A 208 -0.05 -1.54 11.24
N LEU A 209 0.48 -1.48 12.46
CA LEU A 209 1.04 -0.25 13.03
C LEU A 209 2.45 0.09 12.48
N GLY A 210 3.04 -0.81 11.69
CA GLY A 210 4.39 -0.72 11.17
C GLY A 210 5.44 -1.32 12.12
N PRO A 211 6.68 -1.49 11.65
CA PRO A 211 7.66 -2.37 12.30
C PRO A 211 8.10 -1.92 13.71
N ASN A 212 7.97 -0.63 14.03
CA ASN A 212 8.51 -0.03 15.25
C ASN A 212 7.44 0.44 16.23
N ARG A 213 6.20 -0.03 16.08
CA ARG A 213 5.08 0.37 16.96
C ARG A 213 4.31 -0.86 17.41
N ALA A 214 4.04 -0.93 18.70
CA ALA A 214 3.24 -1.98 19.31
C ALA A 214 2.27 -1.38 20.33
N VAL A 215 1.08 -1.95 20.43
CA VAL A 215 0.06 -1.51 21.40
C VAL A 215 -0.28 -2.66 22.32
N VAL A 216 -0.31 -2.40 23.63
CA VAL A 216 -1.01 -3.23 24.61
C VAL A 216 -2.46 -2.75 24.66
N PRO A 217 -3.40 -3.47 24.01
CA PRO A 217 -4.73 -2.93 23.76
C PRO A 217 -5.64 -3.07 24.99
N THR A 218 -6.44 -2.04 25.25
CA THR A 218 -7.42 -1.99 26.34
C THR A 218 -8.86 -1.86 25.84
N PHE A 219 -9.05 -1.21 24.68
CA PHE A 219 -10.35 -1.14 24.00
C PHE A 219 -10.14 -1.12 22.48
N TYR A 220 -11.19 -1.45 21.74
CA TYR A 220 -11.26 -1.16 20.32
C TYR A 220 -12.68 -0.72 19.96
N THR A 221 -12.78 0.16 18.97
CA THR A 221 -14.05 0.63 18.40
C THR A 221 -14.17 0.14 16.96
N VAL A 222 -15.37 -0.28 16.58
CA VAL A 222 -15.70 -0.55 15.17
C VAL A 222 -16.89 0.30 14.77
N ARG A 223 -16.84 0.82 13.54
CA ARG A 223 -17.95 1.53 12.90
C ARG A 223 -18.45 0.76 11.68
N HIS A 224 -19.76 0.57 11.60
CA HIS A 224 -20.42 -0.01 10.45
C HIS A 224 -20.28 0.85 9.19
N GLY A 225 -20.07 0.22 8.05
CA GLY A 225 -19.75 0.91 6.78
C GLY A 225 -20.92 1.45 5.98
N GLY A 226 -22.16 1.15 6.38
CA GLY A 226 -23.35 1.40 5.54
C GLY A 226 -24.27 2.53 6.04
N THR A 227 -24.94 3.16 5.07
CA THR A 227 -26.16 3.98 5.25
C THR A 227 -27.42 3.12 5.40
N PHE A 228 -27.27 1.81 5.56
CA PHE A 228 -28.32 0.82 5.72
C PHE A 228 -27.92 -0.16 6.81
N LYS A 229 -28.91 -0.83 7.42
CA LYS A 229 -28.71 -1.79 8.52
C LYS A 229 -28.29 -3.20 8.05
N ALA A 230 -28.39 -3.45 6.75
CA ALA A 230 -27.99 -4.73 6.17
C ALA A 230 -26.46 -4.91 6.27
N ASP A 231 -26.02 -6.16 6.29
CA ASP A 231 -24.61 -6.57 6.25
C ASP A 231 -23.76 -6.15 7.46
N SER A 232 -24.38 -5.72 8.56
CA SER A 232 -23.70 -5.43 9.82
C SER A 232 -22.96 -6.65 10.36
N LEU A 233 -21.75 -6.42 10.88
CA LEU A 233 -20.91 -7.45 11.45
C LEU A 233 -21.58 -8.10 12.68
N ARG A 234 -21.59 -9.44 12.75
CA ARG A 234 -22.28 -10.22 13.82
C ARG A 234 -21.38 -11.21 14.53
N THR A 235 -20.65 -12.03 13.78
CA THR A 235 -19.85 -13.12 14.35
C THR A 235 -18.41 -12.98 13.86
N TRP A 236 -17.52 -12.58 14.76
CA TRP A 236 -16.12 -12.29 14.45
C TRP A 236 -15.20 -12.52 15.64
N ASP A 237 -13.93 -12.71 15.33
CA ASP A 237 -12.83 -12.67 16.29
C ASP A 237 -12.02 -11.39 16.07
N PHE A 238 -11.79 -10.62 17.13
CA PHE A 238 -10.78 -9.58 17.16
C PHE A 238 -9.46 -10.19 17.65
N GLN A 239 -8.40 -10.06 16.86
CA GLN A 239 -7.14 -10.77 17.08
C GLN A 239 -5.94 -9.82 16.98
N GLY A 240 -4.89 -10.12 17.74
CA GLY A 240 -3.61 -9.41 17.72
C GLY A 240 -2.46 -10.32 17.31
N SER A 241 -1.47 -9.79 16.59
CA SER A 241 -0.27 -10.50 16.18
C SER A 241 0.98 -9.65 16.32
N VAL A 242 2.10 -10.32 16.55
CA VAL A 242 3.44 -9.72 16.61
C VAL A 242 4.11 -9.76 15.24
N ASP A 243 3.93 -10.86 14.52
CA ASP A 243 4.70 -11.24 13.32
C ASP A 243 3.83 -11.40 12.05
N GLY A 244 2.51 -11.44 12.20
CA GLY A 244 1.54 -11.69 11.13
C GLY A 244 1.26 -13.18 10.88
N THR A 245 2.02 -14.09 11.50
CA THR A 245 1.85 -15.55 11.34
C THR A 245 1.09 -16.16 12.51
N GLY A 246 1.43 -15.76 13.74
CA GLY A 246 0.76 -16.20 14.97
C GLY A 246 -0.26 -15.17 15.44
N TRP A 247 -1.53 -15.59 15.58
CA TRP A 247 -2.62 -14.70 15.97
C TRP A 247 -3.18 -15.09 17.34
N SER A 248 -3.18 -14.13 18.28
CA SER A 248 -3.80 -14.25 19.60
C SER A 248 -5.23 -13.75 19.55
N LEU A 249 -6.17 -14.53 20.09
CA LEU A 249 -7.57 -14.09 20.24
C LEU A 249 -7.65 -13.05 21.37
N LEU A 250 -8.04 -11.83 21.03
CA LEU A 250 -8.24 -10.75 22.00
C LEU A 250 -9.69 -10.66 22.45
N ARG A 251 -10.64 -10.87 21.53
CA ARG A 251 -12.07 -10.91 21.85
C ARG A 251 -12.85 -11.73 20.81
N ARG A 252 -13.85 -12.49 21.26
CA ARG A 252 -14.75 -13.27 20.41
C ARG A 252 -16.18 -12.74 20.51
N HIS A 253 -16.82 -12.63 19.35
CA HIS A 253 -18.20 -12.19 19.19
C HIS A 253 -19.01 -13.27 18.49
N VAL A 254 -20.20 -13.56 19.03
CA VAL A 254 -21.14 -14.52 18.46
C VAL A 254 -22.50 -13.85 18.39
N ASN A 255 -22.98 -13.62 17.17
CA ASN A 255 -24.23 -12.89 16.90
C ASN A 255 -24.36 -11.58 17.70
N ASP A 256 -23.31 -10.77 17.75
CA ASP A 256 -23.30 -9.49 18.45
C ASP A 256 -24.17 -8.47 17.70
N GLU A 257 -25.02 -7.75 18.43
CA GLU A 257 -25.95 -6.76 17.89
C GLU A 257 -25.62 -5.31 18.19
N SER A 258 -24.40 -5.03 18.61
CA SER A 258 -23.98 -3.66 18.96
C SER A 258 -23.85 -2.75 17.74
N LEU A 259 -23.68 -3.30 16.53
CA LEU A 259 -23.56 -2.55 15.26
C LEU A 259 -24.85 -2.56 14.43
N ASN A 260 -26.01 -2.36 15.05
CA ASN A 260 -27.33 -2.65 14.45
C ASN A 260 -28.10 -1.42 13.94
N ASP A 261 -27.39 -0.39 13.47
CA ASP A 261 -27.95 0.88 12.98
C ASP A 261 -27.04 1.51 11.89
N LEU A 262 -27.53 2.55 11.20
CA LEU A 262 -26.79 3.29 10.18
C LEU A 262 -25.52 3.88 10.79
N PHE A 263 -24.36 3.58 10.21
CA PHE A 263 -23.04 3.96 10.74
C PHE A 263 -22.85 3.65 12.24
N ALA A 264 -23.55 2.64 12.76
CA ALA A 264 -23.46 2.27 14.17
C ALA A 264 -22.00 2.09 14.58
N THR A 265 -21.66 2.67 15.73
CA THR A 265 -20.32 2.65 16.30
C THR A 265 -20.41 2.04 17.69
N HIS A 266 -19.53 1.09 17.99
CA HIS A 266 -19.47 0.50 19.31
C HIS A 266 -18.04 0.23 19.74
N THR A 267 -17.78 0.38 21.04
CA THR A 267 -16.48 0.19 21.67
C THR A 267 -16.55 -0.97 22.64
N TRP A 268 -15.67 -1.95 22.49
CA TRP A 268 -15.57 -3.09 23.39
C TRP A 268 -14.27 -3.08 24.20
N PRO A 269 -14.31 -3.49 25.48
CA PRO A 269 -13.10 -3.66 26.29
C PRO A 269 -12.29 -4.89 25.88
N ILE A 270 -10.98 -4.86 26.12
CA ILE A 270 -10.05 -5.98 26.00
C ILE A 270 -9.44 -6.18 27.38
N GLU A 271 -9.79 -7.29 28.02
CA GLU A 271 -9.48 -7.53 29.43
C GLU A 271 -8.20 -8.35 29.61
N GLY A 272 -7.41 -8.02 30.63
CA GLY A 272 -6.28 -8.85 31.07
C GLY A 272 -5.08 -8.89 30.14
N GLN A 273 -5.02 -8.01 29.15
CA GLN A 273 -3.96 -8.05 28.14
C GLN A 273 -2.67 -7.39 28.63
N THR A 274 -1.60 -8.17 28.74
CA THR A 274 -0.26 -7.70 29.15
C THR A 274 0.77 -7.68 28.02
N LYS A 275 0.46 -8.35 26.89
CA LYS A 275 1.33 -8.43 25.72
C LYS A 275 1.00 -7.33 24.71
N ALA A 276 2.04 -6.75 24.10
CA ALA A 276 1.93 -5.78 23.02
C ALA A 276 1.88 -6.46 21.64
N TYR A 277 1.09 -5.88 20.72
CA TYR A 277 0.91 -6.37 19.36
C TYR A 277 1.15 -5.27 18.32
N ARG A 278 1.69 -5.64 17.16
CA ARG A 278 1.89 -4.76 16.01
C ARG A 278 0.70 -4.79 15.06
N LEU A 279 0.18 -5.98 14.81
CA LEU A 279 -0.92 -6.20 13.87
C LEU A 279 -2.20 -6.55 14.62
N PHE A 280 -3.32 -6.06 14.11
CA PHE A 280 -4.65 -6.34 14.62
C PHE A 280 -5.54 -6.73 13.45
N ARG A 281 -6.45 -7.69 13.64
CA ARG A 281 -7.43 -8.02 12.61
C ARG A 281 -8.81 -8.30 13.20
N ILE A 282 -9.83 -7.95 12.41
CA ILE A 282 -11.19 -8.45 12.58
C ILE A 282 -11.35 -9.59 11.58
N LEU A 283 -11.52 -10.80 12.09
CA LEU A 283 -11.75 -12.00 11.31
C LEU A 283 -13.21 -12.40 11.43
N GLN A 284 -13.94 -12.39 10.32
CA GLN A 284 -15.32 -12.87 10.30
C GLN A 284 -15.35 -14.39 10.49
N THR A 285 -15.96 -14.86 11.56
CA THR A 285 -15.99 -16.30 11.94
C THR A 285 -17.38 -16.92 11.74
N GLY A 286 -18.36 -16.12 11.33
CA GLY A 286 -19.69 -16.54 10.91
C GLY A 286 -20.36 -15.46 10.07
N HIS A 287 -21.61 -15.66 9.66
CA HIS A 287 -22.26 -14.71 8.79
C HIS A 287 -22.54 -13.35 9.43
N ASN A 288 -22.68 -12.31 8.60
CA ASN A 288 -23.14 -10.97 8.98
C ASN A 288 -24.68 -10.93 9.09
N SER A 289 -25.27 -9.74 9.34
CA SER A 289 -26.72 -9.59 9.56
C SER A 289 -27.61 -9.99 8.37
N SER A 290 -27.04 -10.09 7.16
CA SER A 290 -27.74 -10.50 5.93
C SER A 290 -27.36 -11.91 5.45
N ASN A 291 -26.66 -12.69 6.29
CA ASN A 291 -26.18 -14.02 5.95
C ASN A 291 -25.03 -14.07 4.91
N HIS A 292 -24.22 -13.00 4.78
CA HIS A 292 -23.05 -12.96 3.89
C HIS A 292 -21.71 -13.10 4.65
N ASN A 293 -20.61 -13.33 3.93
CA ASN A 293 -19.25 -13.53 4.46
C ASN A 293 -18.28 -12.38 4.17
N PHE A 294 -18.78 -11.18 3.82
CA PHE A 294 -17.96 -9.99 3.65
C PHE A 294 -18.19 -8.98 4.78
N LEU A 295 -17.16 -8.16 5.03
CA LEU A 295 -17.14 -7.13 6.06
C LEU A 295 -17.59 -5.78 5.51
N VAL A 296 -18.51 -5.11 6.20
CA VAL A 296 -18.95 -3.73 5.89
C VAL A 296 -18.63 -2.81 7.06
N LEU A 297 -17.41 -2.25 7.03
CA LEU A 297 -16.84 -1.43 8.10
C LEU A 297 -16.32 -0.10 7.54
N SER A 298 -16.57 1.02 8.21
CA SER A 298 -16.02 2.35 7.84
C SER A 298 -15.01 2.89 8.84
N GLY A 299 -14.83 2.24 9.99
CA GLY A 299 -13.90 2.69 11.02
C GLY A 299 -13.45 1.57 11.93
N LEU A 300 -12.18 1.64 12.31
CA LEU A 300 -11.54 0.81 13.33
C LEU A 300 -10.64 1.74 14.16
N GLU A 301 -10.86 1.77 15.47
CA GLU A 301 -10.05 2.55 16.41
C GLU A 301 -9.50 1.60 17.48
N LEU A 302 -8.26 1.86 17.90
CA LEU A 302 -7.55 1.05 18.90
C LEU A 302 -7.11 1.94 20.05
N TYR A 303 -7.30 1.45 21.27
CA TYR A 303 -6.98 2.17 22.50
C TYR A 303 -6.09 1.30 23.37
N GLY A 304 -5.10 1.91 24.02
CA GLY A 304 -4.16 1.21 24.91
C GLY A 304 -2.85 1.96 25.07
N ALA A 305 -1.86 1.28 25.65
CA ALA A 305 -0.51 1.81 25.78
C ALA A 305 0.28 1.56 24.49
N LEU A 306 0.73 2.64 23.84
CA LEU A 306 1.60 2.60 22.67
C LEU A 306 3.07 2.54 23.10
N TYR A 307 3.81 1.64 22.48
CA TYR A 307 5.26 1.48 22.63
C TYR A 307 5.92 1.66 21.26
N GLU A 308 7.07 2.34 21.27
CA GLU A 308 7.91 2.51 20.09
C GLU A 308 9.21 1.74 20.26
N GLY A 309 9.62 1.00 19.22
CA GLY A 309 10.83 0.16 19.25
C GLY A 309 10.58 -1.25 18.74
N ASN A 310 11.57 -2.12 18.97
CA ASN A 310 11.50 -3.52 18.60
C ASN A 310 10.48 -4.27 19.48
N ILE A 311 9.51 -4.94 18.86
CA ILE A 311 8.37 -5.57 19.58
C ILE A 311 8.79 -6.77 20.44
N GLU A 312 9.87 -7.47 20.08
CA GLU A 312 10.40 -8.57 20.89
C GLU A 312 11.04 -8.06 22.19
N GLU A 313 11.76 -6.94 22.13
CA GLU A 313 12.32 -6.27 23.32
C GLU A 313 11.21 -5.70 24.21
N ILE A 314 10.25 -4.98 23.62
CA ILE A 314 9.09 -4.43 24.35
C ILE A 314 8.36 -5.53 25.12
N ASN A 315 8.07 -6.66 24.48
CA ASN A 315 7.35 -7.76 25.13
C ASN A 315 8.18 -8.47 26.22
N ARG A 316 9.51 -8.46 26.12
CA ARG A 316 10.39 -8.97 27.17
C ARG A 316 10.32 -8.07 28.40
N ASP A 317 10.46 -6.76 28.21
CA ASP A 317 10.41 -5.78 29.29
C ASP A 317 9.04 -5.79 29.99
N LEU A 318 7.95 -5.91 29.23
CA LEU A 318 6.60 -6.06 29.77
C LEU A 318 6.43 -7.34 30.60
N HIS A 319 7.05 -8.44 30.17
CA HIS A 319 7.01 -9.70 30.90
C HIS A 319 7.76 -9.59 32.23
N ASP A 320 8.97 -9.03 32.21
CA ASP A 320 9.79 -8.85 33.41
C ASP A 320 9.13 -7.90 34.41
N ALA A 321 8.52 -6.80 33.92
CA ALA A 321 7.75 -5.89 34.75
C ALA A 321 6.54 -6.59 35.38
N HIS A 322 5.80 -7.40 34.63
CA HIS A 322 4.66 -8.14 35.18
C HIS A 322 5.08 -9.11 36.30
N LEU A 323 6.20 -9.83 36.13
CA LEU A 323 6.75 -10.72 37.15
C LEU A 323 7.24 -9.99 38.41
N ALA A 324 7.73 -8.76 38.27
CA ALA A 324 8.22 -7.97 39.42
C ALA A 324 7.09 -7.43 40.32
N TYR A 325 5.86 -7.31 39.79
CA TYR A 325 4.70 -6.74 40.49
C TYR A 325 3.55 -7.75 40.73
N SER A 326 3.78 -9.05 40.48
CA SER A 326 2.82 -10.14 40.77
C SER A 326 3.18 -10.92 42.02
#